data_AF-A0A0N0P784-F1
#
_entry.id   AF-A0A0N0P784-F1
#
_cell.length_a   1.000
_cell.length_b   1.000
_cell.length_c   1.000
_cell.angle_alpha   90.00
_cell.angle_beta   90.00
_cell.angle_gamma   90.00
#
_symmetry.space_group_name_H-M   'P 1'
#
loop_
_entity.id
_entity.type
_entity.pdbx_description
1 polymer ?
#
loop_
_entity_poly.entity_id
_entity_poly.type
_entity_poly.pdbx_seq_one_letter_code
_entity_poly.pdbx_strand_id
1 'polypeptide(L)'
;MEASAPGKVLILGGYLIVESSNPPNVGISIGVNARFTTRIVKTEKAAAPGQTTVHVNSPQFHQSYCFVADSSLEGTVSVTQTEGPKSSFIFYAILYSVAAALSLGDSVEGEIWVELLADNDFYSQRNYLDAQQQAVSVANLRALPRHLPLVGDVSKTGLGSSASMTTSIVACLCSHFHPTGCEAELVHRVAQIAHSVTQGKIGSGFDVYTAVYGTCAYRRFPASRVSMMMEGAEQPTSVEVAALRHCVDMLVVWVPHEPFRLPPGVKLVLGDVHQGGSSTPGMVAKVMAWRKSVVDTPDNLWEQLRRSNETYITALRRMMSEAESEPVAYAAAMRELQTKSQLPTQQSDDAVAQCIISASQCAARCRALLRDMGVAAEVKIEPDELSGLLNDTAALPGVFAVGCPGAGGYDAVFALVLGDDCAAAVEKFWENYKAMSVCPLTVREDPSGLVVKAPQLL
;
A
#
# COMPACT_ATOMS: atom_id res chain seq x y z
N MET A 1 23.06 -7.01 -4.56
CA MET A 1 21.80 -7.36 -3.86
C MET A 1 20.74 -6.40 -4.35
N GLU A 2 19.54 -6.87 -4.66
CA GLU A 2 18.42 -6.03 -5.08
C GLU A 2 17.15 -6.48 -4.35
N ALA A 3 16.39 -5.55 -3.80
CA ALA A 3 15.08 -5.82 -3.24
C ALA A 3 14.03 -4.87 -3.84
N SER A 4 12.88 -5.42 -4.19
CA SER A 4 11.79 -4.70 -4.83
C SER A 4 10.49 -4.96 -4.09
N ALA A 5 9.77 -3.92 -3.69
CA ALA A 5 8.51 -4.00 -2.95
C ALA A 5 7.38 -3.32 -3.76
N PRO A 6 6.17 -3.89 -3.84
CA PRO A 6 5.04 -3.29 -4.56
C PRO A 6 4.45 -2.10 -3.80
N GLY A 7 3.67 -1.29 -4.52
CA GLY A 7 2.71 -0.36 -3.95
C GLY A 7 1.43 -1.07 -3.50
N LYS A 8 0.47 -0.30 -3.00
CA LYS A 8 -0.81 -0.81 -2.50
C LYS A 8 -2.02 0.00 -2.94
N VAL A 9 -3.20 -0.61 -2.86
CA VAL A 9 -4.50 0.06 -2.93
C VAL A 9 -5.43 -0.57 -1.89
N LEU A 10 -5.85 0.22 -0.90
CA LEU A 10 -6.84 -0.23 0.09
C LEU A 10 -8.25 -0.04 -0.48
N ILE A 11 -8.95 -1.14 -0.75
CA ILE A 11 -10.31 -1.11 -1.32
C ILE A 11 -11.41 -1.44 -0.30
N LEU A 12 -11.02 -1.92 0.88
CA LEU A 12 -11.95 -2.30 1.95
C LEU A 12 -11.31 -2.08 3.32
N GLY A 13 -12.09 -1.70 4.32
CA GLY A 13 -11.64 -1.57 5.71
C GLY A 13 -11.09 -0.19 6.08
N GLY A 14 -11.24 0.81 5.21
CA GLY A 14 -10.89 2.21 5.49
C GLY A 14 -11.41 2.64 6.87
N TYR A 15 -10.55 3.30 7.65
CA TYR A 15 -10.74 3.68 9.07
C TYR A 15 -10.86 2.51 10.06
N LEU A 16 -11.64 1.48 9.76
CA LEU A 16 -11.88 0.34 10.64
C LEU A 16 -10.59 -0.41 11.01
N ILE A 17 -9.70 -0.64 10.03
CA ILE A 17 -8.43 -1.34 10.24
C ILE A 17 -7.38 -0.53 11.00
N VAL A 18 -7.64 0.75 11.30
CA VAL A 18 -6.78 1.55 12.19
C VAL A 18 -7.07 1.24 13.65
N GLU A 19 -8.27 0.76 13.96
CA GLU A 19 -8.68 0.48 15.33
C GLU A 19 -7.95 -0.76 15.89
N SER A 20 -7.55 -0.69 17.16
CA SER A 20 -7.13 -1.86 17.92
C SER A 20 -8.36 -2.50 18.56
N SER A 21 -9.09 -3.34 17.83
CA SER A 21 -10.25 -4.08 18.33
C SER A 21 -9.93 -5.57 18.55
N ASN A 22 -10.77 -6.25 19.35
CA ASN A 22 -10.73 -7.70 19.49
C ASN A 22 -12.14 -8.30 19.27
N PRO A 23 -12.38 -9.05 18.18
CA PRO A 23 -11.43 -9.38 17.11
C PRO A 23 -11.05 -8.13 16.27
N PRO A 24 -9.87 -8.14 15.62
CA PRO A 24 -9.44 -7.03 14.77
C PRO A 24 -10.30 -6.92 13.50
N ASN A 25 -10.60 -5.69 13.11
CA ASN A 25 -11.34 -5.40 11.89
C ASN A 25 -10.54 -5.80 10.64
N VAL A 26 -11.26 -6.25 9.62
CA VAL A 26 -10.68 -6.71 8.35
C VAL A 26 -10.70 -5.62 7.27
N GLY A 27 -9.68 -5.63 6.41
CA GLY A 27 -9.63 -4.87 5.17
C GLY A 27 -9.07 -5.69 4.02
N ILE A 28 -9.14 -5.12 2.82
CA ILE A 28 -8.51 -5.69 1.61
C ILE A 28 -7.57 -4.65 1.05
N SER A 29 -6.30 -5.02 0.95
CA SER A 29 -5.27 -4.25 0.28
C SER A 29 -4.78 -5.02 -0.94
N ILE A 30 -4.89 -4.41 -2.11
CA ILE A 30 -4.41 -4.96 -3.38
C ILE A 30 -2.98 -4.48 -3.58
N GLY A 31 -2.05 -5.42 -3.74
CA GLY A 31 -0.70 -5.14 -4.24
C GLY A 31 -0.78 -4.75 -5.73
N VAL A 32 0.08 -3.83 -6.15
CA VAL A 32 0.12 -3.39 -7.55
C VAL A 32 1.49 -3.61 -8.18
N ASN A 33 1.51 -3.65 -9.51
CA ASN A 33 2.71 -3.85 -10.31
C ASN A 33 3.73 -2.70 -10.26
N ALA A 34 3.38 -1.53 -9.73
CA ALA A 34 4.32 -0.44 -9.47
C ALA A 34 5.15 -0.73 -8.22
N ARG A 35 6.48 -0.66 -8.32
CA ARG A 35 7.40 -1.08 -7.27
C ARG A 35 8.46 -0.03 -6.92
N PHE A 36 8.86 -0.01 -5.65
CA PHE A 36 10.13 0.58 -5.23
C PHE A 36 11.20 -0.49 -5.27
N THR A 37 12.35 -0.16 -5.85
CA THR A 37 13.51 -1.05 -5.97
C THR A 37 14.71 -0.38 -5.33
N THR A 38 15.29 -1.04 -4.32
CA THR A 38 16.58 -0.69 -3.74
C THR A 38 17.62 -1.70 -4.20
N ARG A 39 18.74 -1.24 -4.75
CA ARG A 39 19.83 -2.12 -5.17
C ARG A 39 21.17 -1.63 -4.64
N ILE A 40 21.99 -2.54 -4.13
CA ILE A 40 23.39 -2.27 -3.78
C ILE A 40 24.21 -2.29 -5.08
N VAL A 41 24.85 -1.16 -5.38
CA VAL A 41 25.71 -0.99 -6.57
C VAL A 41 27.19 -1.18 -6.27
N LYS A 42 27.61 -0.93 -5.03
CA LYS A 42 29.00 -1.01 -4.60
C LYS A 42 29.06 -1.26 -3.10
N THR A 43 30.08 -1.99 -2.65
CA THR A 43 30.43 -2.15 -1.24
C THR A 43 31.94 -2.04 -1.03
N GLU A 44 32.38 -1.39 0.03
CA GLU A 44 33.78 -1.28 0.44
C GLU A 44 33.96 -1.56 1.93
N LYS A 45 35.21 -1.62 2.39
CA LYS A 45 35.52 -1.76 3.82
C LYS A 45 35.15 -0.48 4.56
N ALA A 46 34.75 -0.63 5.82
CA ALA A 46 34.44 0.50 6.67
C ALA A 46 35.63 1.47 6.80
N ALA A 47 35.34 2.77 6.80
CA ALA A 47 36.34 3.80 7.07
C ALA A 47 36.83 3.78 8.54
N ALA A 48 35.98 3.32 9.47
CA ALA A 48 36.31 3.15 10.88
C ALA A 48 35.70 1.86 11.45
N PRO A 49 36.33 1.24 12.47
CA PRO A 49 35.76 0.08 13.17
C PRO A 49 34.40 0.41 13.79
N GLY A 50 33.48 -0.55 13.82
CA GLY A 50 32.15 -0.40 14.38
C GLY A 50 31.22 0.53 13.59
N GLN A 51 31.56 0.88 12.34
CA GLN A 51 30.75 1.79 11.52
C GLN A 51 30.26 1.16 10.22
N THR A 52 29.03 1.52 9.85
CA THR A 52 28.41 1.21 8.56
C THR A 52 28.01 2.51 7.89
N THR A 53 28.61 2.83 6.73
CA THR A 53 28.22 4.01 5.94
C THR A 53 27.30 3.59 4.81
N VAL A 54 26.14 4.21 4.68
CA VAL A 54 25.17 3.95 3.61
C VAL A 54 24.99 5.21 2.77
N HIS A 55 25.44 5.14 1.53
CA HIS A 55 25.23 6.17 0.50
C HIS A 55 24.00 5.82 -0.33
N VAL A 56 23.01 6.71 -0.37
CA VAL A 56 21.77 6.49 -1.11
C VAL A 56 21.70 7.48 -2.27
N ASN A 57 21.58 6.97 -3.48
CA ASN A 57 21.31 7.77 -4.68
C ASN A 57 19.87 7.56 -5.13
N SER A 58 19.11 8.63 -5.32
CA SER A 58 17.76 8.59 -5.90
C SER A 58 17.72 9.44 -7.18
N PRO A 59 17.97 8.80 -8.35
CA PRO A 59 18.08 9.51 -9.62
C PRO A 59 16.86 10.35 -9.98
N GLN A 60 15.65 9.84 -9.70
CA GLN A 60 14.37 10.50 -10.04
C GLN A 60 14.14 11.81 -9.30
N PHE A 61 14.71 11.92 -8.10
CA PHE A 61 14.63 13.10 -7.27
C PHE A 61 15.85 14.01 -7.42
N HIS A 62 16.87 13.58 -8.18
CA HIS A 62 18.18 14.21 -8.23
C HIS A 62 18.78 14.45 -6.82
N GLN A 63 18.59 13.46 -5.94
CA GLN A 63 19.01 13.55 -4.54
C GLN A 63 19.98 12.43 -4.19
N SER A 64 21.00 12.79 -3.44
CA SER A 64 21.94 11.86 -2.82
C SER A 64 21.97 12.11 -1.32
N TYR A 65 22.17 11.05 -0.55
CA TYR A 65 22.18 11.06 0.91
C TYR A 65 23.35 10.22 1.41
N CYS A 66 23.85 10.55 2.60
CA CYS A 66 24.84 9.76 3.30
C CYS A 66 24.41 9.60 4.76
N PHE A 67 24.47 8.36 5.26
CA PHE A 67 24.14 8.01 6.64
C PHE A 67 25.27 7.18 7.23
N VAL A 68 25.63 7.46 8.47
CA VAL A 68 26.61 6.68 9.24
C VAL A 68 25.89 6.03 10.40
N ALA A 69 25.86 4.70 10.43
CA ALA A 69 25.43 3.91 11.56
C ALA A 69 26.64 3.53 12.40
N ASP A 70 26.63 3.91 13.68
CA ASP A 70 27.68 3.62 14.65
C ASP A 70 27.17 2.58 15.66
N SER A 71 27.89 1.46 15.74
CA SER A 71 27.65 0.36 16.66
C SER A 71 28.90 0.07 17.52
N SER A 72 29.73 1.09 17.77
CA SER A 72 30.91 0.98 18.62
C SER A 72 30.57 0.81 20.11
N LEU A 73 29.42 1.34 20.54
CA LEU A 73 28.85 1.08 21.85
C LEU A 73 28.16 -0.28 21.86
N GLU A 74 28.67 -1.20 22.69
CA GLU A 74 28.14 -2.56 22.78
C GLU A 74 26.63 -2.54 23.11
N GLY A 75 25.84 -3.22 22.27
CA GLY A 75 24.39 -3.36 22.46
C GLY A 75 23.54 -2.22 21.89
N THR A 76 24.14 -1.13 21.41
CA THR A 76 23.42 0.05 20.90
C THR A 76 23.83 0.39 19.47
N VAL A 77 22.86 0.80 18.64
CA VAL A 77 23.13 1.39 17.32
C VAL A 77 22.65 2.83 17.31
N SER A 78 23.46 3.74 16.79
CA SER A 78 23.05 5.12 16.51
C SER A 78 23.23 5.45 15.04
N VAL A 79 22.39 6.32 14.47
CA VAL A 79 22.54 6.78 13.08
C VAL A 79 22.62 8.29 13.03
N THR A 80 23.48 8.80 12.16
CA THR A 80 23.53 10.22 11.79
C THR A 80 23.43 10.35 10.28
N GLN A 81 22.61 11.31 9.81
CA GLN A 81 22.63 11.71 8.41
C GLN A 81 23.69 12.81 8.21
N THR A 82 24.69 12.54 7.37
CA THR A 82 25.84 13.43 7.15
C THR A 82 25.70 14.28 5.89
N GLU A 83 24.93 13.81 4.89
CA GLU A 83 24.75 14.51 3.61
C GLU A 83 23.30 14.41 3.10
N GLY A 84 22.94 15.32 2.18
CA GLY A 84 21.64 15.36 1.53
C GLY A 84 20.54 16.04 2.36
N PRO A 85 19.34 16.22 1.78
CA PRO A 85 18.19 16.75 2.51
C PRO A 85 17.70 15.75 3.57
N LYS A 86 17.19 16.24 4.71
CA LYS A 86 16.72 15.38 5.81
C LYS A 86 15.70 14.36 5.32
N SER A 87 15.93 13.07 5.61
CA SER A 87 15.02 11.98 5.24
C SER A 87 14.84 10.97 6.37
N SER A 88 13.79 11.15 7.18
CA SER A 88 13.49 10.24 8.30
C SER A 88 13.17 8.81 7.84
N PHE A 89 12.51 8.63 6.69
CA PHE A 89 12.18 7.28 6.20
C PHE A 89 13.42 6.45 5.87
N ILE A 90 14.44 7.08 5.26
CA ILE A 90 15.70 6.40 4.92
C ILE A 90 16.53 6.20 6.20
N PHE A 91 16.59 7.23 7.05
CA PHE A 91 17.26 7.18 8.35
C PHE A 91 16.80 5.98 9.19
N TYR A 92 15.49 5.85 9.40
CA TYR A 92 14.94 4.77 10.22
C TYR A 92 15.02 3.40 9.55
N ALA A 93 14.89 3.34 8.22
CA ALA A 93 15.14 2.09 7.50
C ALA A 93 16.57 1.58 7.75
N ILE A 94 17.58 2.46 7.73
CA ILE A 94 18.98 2.10 8.00
C ILE A 94 19.18 1.72 9.47
N LEU A 95 18.74 2.57 10.41
CA LEU A 95 18.90 2.34 11.86
C LEU A 95 18.39 0.96 12.28
N TYR A 96 17.14 0.65 11.91
CA TYR A 96 16.53 -0.61 12.32
C TYR A 96 17.04 -1.81 11.51
N SER A 97 17.53 -1.64 10.28
CA SER A 97 18.16 -2.74 9.52
C SER A 97 19.51 -3.16 10.13
N VAL A 98 20.35 -2.18 10.50
CA VAL A 98 21.64 -2.44 11.14
C VAL A 98 21.44 -3.08 12.51
N ALA A 99 20.51 -2.54 13.32
CA ALA A 99 20.18 -3.11 14.62
C ALA A 99 19.58 -4.54 14.50
N ALA A 100 18.77 -4.80 13.47
CA ALA A 100 18.23 -6.14 13.23
C ALA A 100 19.34 -7.14 12.88
N ALA A 101 20.27 -6.77 11.98
CA ALA A 101 21.42 -7.61 11.63
C ALA A 101 22.30 -7.95 12.85
N LEU A 102 22.64 -6.95 13.67
CA LEU A 102 23.38 -7.16 14.92
C LEU A 102 22.62 -8.06 15.90
N SER A 103 21.28 -7.97 15.96
CA SER A 103 20.46 -8.85 16.81
C SER A 103 20.51 -10.33 16.41
N LEU A 104 20.84 -10.60 15.14
CA LEU A 104 21.06 -11.95 14.60
C LEU A 104 22.51 -12.42 14.74
N GLY A 105 23.42 -11.54 15.19
CA GLY A 105 24.85 -11.81 15.30
C GLY A 105 25.64 -11.58 14.01
N ASP A 106 25.07 -10.88 13.03
CA ASP A 106 25.73 -10.58 11.76
C ASP A 106 26.76 -9.45 11.89
N SER A 107 27.72 -9.42 10.98
CA SER A 107 28.64 -8.29 10.81
C SER A 107 28.03 -7.24 9.88
N VAL A 108 28.06 -5.98 10.30
CA VAL A 108 27.47 -4.85 9.56
C VAL A 108 28.51 -3.88 9.00
N GLU A 109 29.76 -3.96 9.46
CA GLU A 109 30.82 -3.01 9.12
C GLU A 109 31.09 -2.94 7.62
N GLY A 110 31.01 -1.74 7.05
CA GLY A 110 31.27 -1.52 5.63
C GLY A 110 30.81 -0.17 5.12
N GLU A 111 31.16 0.13 3.88
CA GLU A 111 30.52 1.21 3.11
C GLU A 111 29.66 0.60 2.01
N ILE A 112 28.43 1.08 1.88
CA ILE A 112 27.41 0.52 0.99
C ILE A 112 26.82 1.64 0.15
N TRP A 113 26.89 1.52 -1.17
CA TRP A 113 26.19 2.41 -2.09
C TRP A 113 24.94 1.73 -2.60
N VAL A 114 23.81 2.40 -2.43
CA VAL A 114 22.51 1.93 -2.91
C VAL A 114 21.91 2.93 -3.89
N GLU A 115 21.21 2.39 -4.87
CA GLU A 115 20.30 3.16 -5.72
C GLU A 115 18.85 2.86 -5.32
N LEU A 116 18.06 3.92 -5.20
CA LEU A 116 16.65 3.89 -4.85
C LEU A 116 15.82 4.36 -6.05
N LEU A 117 15.07 3.43 -6.63
CA LEU A 117 14.28 3.60 -7.84
C LEU A 117 12.79 3.36 -7.52
N ALA A 118 11.92 4.20 -8.04
CA ALA A 118 10.48 4.12 -7.95
C ALA A 118 9.88 4.01 -9.35
N ASP A 119 8.93 3.11 -9.56
CA ASP A 119 8.14 3.16 -10.79
C ASP A 119 7.36 4.48 -10.90
N ASN A 120 7.15 4.95 -12.13
CA ASN A 120 6.57 6.26 -12.40
C ASN A 120 5.20 6.43 -11.74
N ASP A 121 4.40 5.37 -11.64
CA ASP A 121 3.03 5.44 -11.12
C ASP A 121 2.91 5.81 -9.63
N PHE A 122 4.01 5.80 -8.85
CA PHE A 122 3.97 6.37 -7.49
C PHE A 122 3.76 7.89 -7.48
N TYR A 123 4.00 8.54 -8.62
CA TYR A 123 3.94 9.99 -8.77
C TYR A 123 3.17 10.38 -10.04
N SER A 124 2.41 11.46 -9.96
CA SER A 124 1.67 11.96 -11.11
C SER A 124 2.64 12.43 -12.20
N GLN A 125 2.53 11.88 -13.40
CA GLN A 125 3.37 12.22 -14.56
C GLN A 125 2.73 13.33 -15.43
N ARG A 126 1.67 13.98 -14.94
CA ARG A 126 0.97 15.07 -15.63
C ARG A 126 1.94 16.20 -16.00
N ASN A 127 2.71 16.70 -15.03
CA ASN A 127 3.69 17.77 -15.24
C ASN A 127 4.75 17.41 -16.31
N TYR A 128 5.14 16.14 -16.37
CA TYR A 128 6.08 15.67 -17.40
C TYR A 128 5.43 15.73 -18.79
N LEU A 129 4.22 15.20 -18.94
CA LEU A 129 3.49 15.23 -20.22
C LEU A 129 3.17 16.67 -20.66
N ASP A 130 2.76 17.53 -19.73
CA ASP A 130 2.50 18.94 -19.99
C ASP A 130 3.76 19.68 -20.47
N ALA A 131 4.91 19.41 -19.84
CA ALA A 131 6.20 19.97 -20.27
C ALA A 131 6.63 19.49 -21.67
N GLN A 132 6.21 18.28 -22.07
CA GLN A 132 6.41 17.75 -23.42
C GLN A 132 5.29 18.14 -24.41
N GLN A 133 4.32 18.97 -23.99
CA GLN A 133 3.14 19.34 -24.79
C GLN A 133 2.33 18.13 -25.28
N GLN A 134 2.31 17.06 -24.48
CA GLN A 134 1.54 15.84 -24.76
C GLN A 134 0.26 15.81 -23.93
N ALA A 135 -0.82 15.28 -24.51
CA ALA A 135 -2.07 15.09 -23.78
C ALA A 135 -1.90 14.08 -22.63
N VAL A 136 -2.51 14.36 -21.47
CA VAL A 136 -2.58 13.41 -20.35
C VAL A 136 -3.53 12.27 -20.74
N SER A 137 -2.96 11.15 -21.18
CA SER A 137 -3.69 9.94 -21.58
C SER A 137 -2.93 8.69 -21.17
N VAL A 138 -3.64 7.58 -21.01
CA VAL A 138 -3.07 6.27 -20.70
C VAL A 138 -2.04 5.85 -21.74
N ALA A 139 -2.31 6.13 -23.02
CA ALA A 139 -1.40 5.81 -24.11
C ALA A 139 -0.05 6.53 -23.95
N ASN A 140 -0.07 7.83 -23.65
CA ASN A 140 1.15 8.60 -23.44
C ASN A 140 1.86 8.20 -22.14
N LEU A 141 1.11 7.93 -21.06
CA LEU A 141 1.69 7.44 -19.79
C LEU A 141 2.41 6.10 -19.97
N ARG A 142 1.82 5.15 -20.69
CA ARG A 142 2.44 3.83 -20.97
C ARG A 142 3.69 3.93 -21.85
N ALA A 143 3.81 4.98 -22.65
CA ALA A 143 4.97 5.22 -23.51
C ALA A 143 6.17 5.85 -22.77
N LEU A 144 5.97 6.30 -21.52
CA LEU A 144 7.03 6.93 -20.75
C LEU A 144 8.14 5.91 -20.40
N PRO A 145 9.43 6.30 -20.51
CA PRO A 145 10.53 5.52 -19.96
C PRO A 145 10.35 5.26 -18.47
N ARG A 146 10.89 4.15 -17.96
CA ARG A 146 10.85 3.86 -16.52
C ARG A 146 11.75 4.82 -15.74
N HIS A 147 11.38 5.08 -14.49
CA HIS A 147 12.15 5.88 -13.52
C HIS A 147 12.49 7.28 -14.02
N LEU A 148 11.52 7.95 -14.63
CA LEU A 148 11.70 9.33 -15.09
C LEU A 148 11.97 10.29 -13.93
N PRO A 149 12.82 11.31 -14.14
CA PRO A 149 12.91 12.44 -13.24
C PRO A 149 11.56 13.12 -13.04
N LEU A 150 11.29 13.52 -11.79
CA LEU A 150 10.08 14.26 -11.47
C LEU A 150 10.19 15.72 -11.95
N VAL A 151 9.11 16.24 -12.52
CA VAL A 151 9.01 17.62 -12.99
C VAL A 151 8.09 18.41 -12.04
N GLY A 152 8.63 19.46 -11.42
CA GLY A 152 7.91 20.30 -10.48
C GLY A 152 7.66 19.63 -9.13
N ASP A 153 6.60 20.04 -8.45
CA ASP A 153 6.25 19.53 -7.12
C ASP A 153 5.80 18.07 -7.15
N VAL A 154 6.24 17.31 -6.15
CA VAL A 154 5.96 15.87 -6.03
C VAL A 154 4.49 15.64 -5.70
N SER A 155 3.74 15.17 -6.69
CA SER A 155 2.35 14.74 -6.53
C SER A 155 2.26 13.24 -6.37
N LYS A 156 2.01 12.74 -5.15
CA LYS A 156 1.87 11.30 -4.87
C LYS A 156 0.50 10.78 -5.31
N THR A 157 0.45 9.56 -5.83
CA THR A 157 -0.78 8.91 -6.33
C THR A 157 -1.53 8.07 -5.29
N GLY A 158 -1.08 8.06 -4.02
CA GLY A 158 -1.73 7.32 -2.94
C GLY A 158 -1.35 5.82 -2.84
N LEU A 159 -0.45 5.33 -3.69
CA LEU A 159 0.02 3.93 -3.74
C LEU A 159 0.86 3.48 -2.53
N GLY A 160 1.07 4.33 -1.51
CA GLY A 160 1.88 3.98 -0.34
C GLY A 160 3.38 4.01 -0.61
N SER A 161 3.86 5.02 -1.36
CA SER A 161 5.28 5.16 -1.74
C SER A 161 6.24 5.05 -0.56
N SER A 162 5.91 5.62 0.61
CA SER A 162 6.77 5.56 1.80
C SER A 162 6.89 4.16 2.38
N ALA A 163 5.80 3.40 2.45
CA ALA A 163 5.82 2.03 2.95
C ALA A 163 6.61 1.11 2.01
N SER A 164 6.35 1.22 0.70
CA SER A 164 7.05 0.48 -0.34
C SER A 164 8.56 0.77 -0.35
N MET A 165 8.92 2.06 -0.29
CA MET A 165 10.31 2.53 -0.19
C MET A 165 11.02 1.99 1.05
N THR A 166 10.47 2.22 2.26
CA THR A 166 11.03 1.73 3.52
C THR A 166 11.21 0.21 3.49
N THR A 167 10.21 -0.53 3.01
CA THR A 167 10.27 -2.00 2.90
C THR A 167 11.39 -2.45 1.96
N SER A 168 11.55 -1.79 0.81
CA SER A 168 12.61 -2.15 -0.16
C SER A 168 14.02 -1.91 0.42
N ILE A 169 14.23 -0.82 1.17
CA ILE A 169 15.52 -0.52 1.81
C ILE A 169 15.82 -1.55 2.90
N VAL A 170 14.86 -1.80 3.80
CA VAL A 170 15.00 -2.77 4.88
C VAL A 170 15.29 -4.16 4.31
N ALA A 171 14.52 -4.61 3.33
CA ALA A 171 14.73 -5.90 2.68
C ALA A 171 16.13 -6.01 2.05
N CYS A 172 16.58 -4.96 1.35
CA CYS A 172 17.88 -4.96 0.68
C CYS A 172 19.04 -5.02 1.68
N LEU A 173 18.98 -4.24 2.76
CA LEU A 173 20.03 -4.17 3.77
C LEU A 173 20.04 -5.42 4.65
N CYS A 174 18.90 -5.87 5.18
CA CYS A 174 18.83 -7.10 5.96
C CYS A 174 19.34 -8.29 5.15
N SER A 175 18.93 -8.44 3.90
CA SER A 175 19.40 -9.55 3.04
C SER A 175 20.89 -9.44 2.70
N HIS A 176 21.45 -8.23 2.68
CA HIS A 176 22.88 -8.02 2.48
C HIS A 176 23.70 -8.44 3.70
N PHE A 177 23.27 -8.04 4.90
CA PHE A 177 23.96 -8.39 6.14
C PHE A 177 23.78 -9.84 6.55
N HIS A 178 22.65 -10.46 6.15
CA HIS A 178 22.33 -11.85 6.47
C HIS A 178 22.20 -12.72 5.19
N PRO A 179 23.33 -13.13 4.57
CA PRO A 179 23.33 -13.86 3.30
C PRO A 179 22.64 -15.22 3.33
N THR A 180 22.44 -15.81 4.51
CA THR A 180 21.69 -17.05 4.72
C THR A 180 20.19 -16.91 4.42
N GLY A 181 19.72 -15.68 4.20
CA GLY A 181 18.36 -15.36 3.79
C GLY A 181 17.53 -14.80 4.95
N CYS A 182 16.91 -13.64 4.74
CA CYS A 182 16.00 -13.05 5.70
C CYS A 182 14.57 -13.53 5.48
N GLU A 183 13.92 -13.96 6.56
CA GLU A 183 12.48 -14.24 6.53
C GLU A 183 11.67 -12.98 6.23
N ALA A 184 10.64 -13.11 5.38
CA ALA A 184 9.74 -12.02 5.03
C ALA A 184 9.11 -11.37 6.27
N GLU A 185 8.81 -12.16 7.30
CA GLU A 185 8.21 -11.68 8.54
C GLU A 185 9.19 -10.81 9.35
N LEU A 186 10.50 -11.11 9.34
CA LEU A 186 11.49 -10.22 9.96
C LEU A 186 11.53 -8.87 9.23
N VAL A 187 11.57 -8.89 7.89
CA VAL A 187 11.54 -7.68 7.06
C VAL A 187 10.28 -6.86 7.33
N HIS A 188 9.12 -7.51 7.40
CA HIS A 188 7.85 -6.87 7.74
C HIS A 188 7.92 -6.14 9.08
N ARG A 189 8.41 -6.78 10.13
CA ARG A 189 8.46 -6.19 11.48
C ARG A 189 9.42 -5.01 11.56
N VAL A 190 10.62 -5.17 11.00
CA VAL A 190 11.65 -4.12 10.97
C VAL A 190 11.15 -2.92 10.16
N ALA A 191 10.57 -3.15 8.98
CA ALA A 191 9.99 -2.10 8.15
C ALA A 191 8.78 -1.43 8.81
N GLN A 192 7.93 -2.20 9.51
CA GLN A 192 6.76 -1.66 10.22
C GLN A 192 7.17 -0.76 11.38
N ILE A 193 8.19 -1.15 12.15
CA ILE A 193 8.77 -0.31 13.22
C ILE A 193 9.35 0.97 12.61
N ALA A 194 10.23 0.85 11.61
CA ALA A 194 10.86 2.00 10.96
C ALA A 194 9.84 3.00 10.41
N HIS A 195 8.79 2.49 9.76
CA HIS A 195 7.72 3.31 9.20
C HIS A 195 6.86 3.97 10.28
N SER A 196 6.49 3.24 11.34
CA SER A 196 5.68 3.78 12.44
C SER A 196 6.41 4.88 13.21
N VAL A 197 7.69 4.68 13.50
CA VAL A 197 8.56 5.66 14.17
C VAL A 197 8.69 6.92 13.30
N THR A 198 8.92 6.75 12.00
CA THR A 198 8.96 7.88 11.05
C THR A 198 7.66 8.69 11.05
N GLN A 199 6.51 8.01 11.09
CA GLN A 199 5.21 8.68 11.11
C GLN A 199 4.86 9.33 12.45
N GLY A 200 5.57 9.00 13.53
CA GLY A 200 5.25 9.45 14.89
C GLY A 200 3.92 8.92 15.42
N LYS A 201 3.31 7.91 14.77
CA LYS A 201 2.07 7.26 15.20
C LYS A 201 2.02 5.80 14.75
N ILE A 202 1.29 4.98 15.50
CA ILE A 202 1.03 3.58 15.12
C ILE A 202 -0.19 3.55 14.21
N GLY A 203 0.04 3.44 12.90
CA GLY A 203 -1.01 3.25 11.91
C GLY A 203 -1.64 1.86 11.95
N SER A 204 -2.35 1.52 10.88
CA SER A 204 -2.87 0.17 10.64
C SER A 204 -1.80 -0.80 10.16
N GLY A 205 -0.76 -0.35 9.44
CA GLY A 205 0.35 -1.18 8.95
C GLY A 205 0.05 -2.02 7.71
N PHE A 206 -1.16 -1.92 7.13
CA PHE A 206 -1.52 -2.71 5.94
C PHE A 206 -0.62 -2.39 4.75
N ASP A 207 -0.08 -1.17 4.67
CA ASP A 207 0.75 -0.71 3.56
C ASP A 207 2.12 -1.36 3.56
N VAL A 208 2.78 -1.43 4.72
CA VAL A 208 4.01 -2.22 4.89
C VAL A 208 3.72 -3.71 4.72
N TYR A 209 2.63 -4.22 5.29
CA TYR A 209 2.25 -5.62 5.13
C TYR A 209 2.04 -6.00 3.65
N THR A 210 1.35 -5.17 2.87
CA THR A 210 1.15 -5.36 1.43
C THR A 210 2.48 -5.29 0.67
N ALA A 211 3.39 -4.39 1.07
CA ALA A 211 4.72 -4.29 0.48
C ALA A 211 5.57 -5.55 0.71
N VAL A 212 5.30 -6.33 1.77
CA VAL A 212 5.99 -7.59 2.03
C VAL A 212 5.29 -8.79 1.42
N TYR A 213 3.97 -8.91 1.63
CA TYR A 213 3.23 -10.13 1.31
C TYR A 213 2.39 -10.03 0.03
N GLY A 214 2.26 -8.84 -0.55
CA GLY A 214 1.45 -8.60 -1.73
C GLY A 214 -0.03 -8.45 -1.36
N THR A 215 -0.91 -8.80 -2.30
CA THR A 215 -2.37 -8.66 -2.11
C THR A 215 -2.84 -9.47 -0.90
N CYS A 216 -3.62 -8.85 0.00
CA CYS A 216 -3.99 -9.47 1.26
C CYS A 216 -5.39 -9.07 1.78
N ALA A 217 -6.01 -10.00 2.51
CA ALA A 217 -7.05 -9.70 3.48
C ALA A 217 -6.34 -9.41 4.81
N TYR A 218 -6.36 -8.14 5.23
CA TYR A 218 -5.50 -7.65 6.30
C TYR A 218 -6.27 -7.43 7.60
N ARG A 219 -5.65 -7.84 8.71
CA ARG A 219 -6.07 -7.50 10.08
C ARG A 219 -4.89 -6.88 10.81
N ARG A 220 -5.14 -5.79 11.52
CA ARG A 220 -4.11 -4.98 12.17
C ARG A 220 -3.29 -5.78 13.20
N PHE A 221 -1.97 -5.61 13.20
CA PHE A 221 -1.09 -6.13 14.24
C PHE A 221 -1.37 -5.49 15.62
N PRO A 222 -1.07 -6.17 16.75
CA PRO A 222 -1.23 -5.57 18.07
C PRO A 222 -0.32 -4.36 18.27
N ALA A 223 -0.87 -3.17 18.57
CA ALA A 223 -0.09 -1.93 18.69
C ALA A 223 1.05 -2.00 19.73
N SER A 224 0.90 -2.83 20.77
CA SER A 224 1.92 -3.08 21.79
C SER A 224 3.23 -3.65 21.22
N ARG A 225 3.22 -4.21 20.00
CA ARG A 225 4.43 -4.73 19.34
C ARG A 225 5.40 -3.64 18.88
N VAL A 226 4.90 -2.43 18.66
CA VAL A 226 5.67 -1.30 18.14
C VAL A 226 5.81 -0.18 19.18
N SER A 227 4.94 -0.15 20.20
CA SER A 227 4.92 0.93 21.20
C SER A 227 6.26 1.16 21.88
N MET A 228 6.98 0.10 22.25
CA MET A 228 8.29 0.20 22.92
C MET A 228 9.32 1.01 22.11
N MET A 229 9.25 0.99 20.78
CA MET A 229 10.16 1.73 19.90
C MET A 229 9.74 3.19 19.69
N MET A 230 8.58 3.58 20.22
CA MET A 230 7.99 4.90 20.07
C MET A 230 7.79 5.61 21.42
N GLU A 231 8.23 5.01 22.52
CA GLU A 231 8.18 5.60 23.86
C GLU A 231 9.29 6.67 23.99
N GLY A 232 8.89 7.94 24.06
CA GLY A 232 9.81 9.07 24.20
C GLY A 232 9.17 10.39 23.74
N ALA A 233 9.69 11.51 24.25
CA ALA A 233 9.26 12.84 23.80
C ALA A 233 9.88 13.23 22.45
N GLU A 234 11.04 12.66 22.12
CA GLU A 234 11.80 12.92 20.90
C GLU A 234 11.91 11.69 20.02
N GLN A 235 12.06 11.93 18.71
CA GLN A 235 12.30 10.89 17.72
C GLN A 235 13.67 10.23 17.95
N PRO A 236 13.75 8.88 18.04
CA PRO A 236 14.98 8.21 18.44
C PRO A 236 16.08 8.40 17.38
N THR A 237 17.30 8.65 17.82
CA THR A 237 18.51 8.65 16.98
C THR A 237 19.37 7.41 17.21
N SER A 238 19.06 6.66 18.27
CA SER A 238 19.68 5.38 18.62
C SER A 238 18.64 4.36 19.08
N VAL A 239 19.02 3.08 19.05
CA VAL A 239 18.20 1.96 19.51
C VAL A 239 19.06 0.91 20.21
N GLU A 240 18.53 0.37 21.30
CA GLU A 240 19.07 -0.82 21.96
C GLU A 240 18.74 -2.07 21.15
N VAL A 241 19.75 -2.83 20.74
CA VAL A 241 19.62 -4.04 19.92
C VAL A 241 18.74 -5.08 20.62
N ALA A 242 18.88 -5.21 21.94
CA ALA A 242 18.06 -6.12 22.74
C ALA A 242 16.57 -5.73 22.76
N ALA A 243 16.27 -4.43 22.78
CA ALA A 243 14.89 -3.94 22.75
C ALA A 243 14.25 -4.19 21.37
N LEU A 244 14.99 -3.94 20.29
CA LEU A 244 14.52 -4.29 18.94
C LEU A 244 14.28 -5.81 18.82
N ARG A 245 15.22 -6.63 19.28
CA ARG A 245 15.09 -8.11 19.27
C ARG A 245 13.81 -8.57 19.94
N HIS A 246 13.43 -7.96 21.06
CA HIS A 246 12.17 -8.27 21.74
C HIS A 246 10.94 -7.89 20.92
N CYS A 247 10.95 -6.73 20.25
CA CYS A 247 9.84 -6.31 19.39
C CYS A 247 9.66 -7.23 18.18
N VAL A 248 10.76 -7.67 17.56
CA VAL A 248 10.71 -8.49 16.34
C VAL A 248 10.67 -10.00 16.60
N ASP A 249 10.50 -10.45 17.85
CA ASP A 249 10.53 -11.87 18.25
C ASP A 249 9.56 -12.77 17.47
N MET A 250 10.13 -13.63 16.61
CA MET A 250 9.43 -14.49 15.66
C MET A 250 8.56 -15.58 16.31
N LEU A 251 8.70 -15.82 17.62
CA LEU A 251 7.85 -16.77 18.35
C LEU A 251 6.39 -16.30 18.48
N VAL A 252 6.12 -15.02 18.28
CA VAL A 252 4.78 -14.45 18.36
C VAL A 252 4.29 -14.05 16.97
N VAL A 253 3.12 -14.54 16.55
CA VAL A 253 2.46 -14.06 15.32
C VAL A 253 1.96 -12.63 15.50
N TRP A 254 2.41 -11.70 14.65
CA TRP A 254 1.89 -10.33 14.60
C TRP A 254 0.56 -10.24 13.85
N VAL A 255 0.55 -10.77 12.63
CA VAL A 255 -0.61 -10.77 11.74
C VAL A 255 -0.76 -12.19 11.20
N PRO A 256 -1.88 -12.88 11.48
CA PRO A 256 -2.16 -14.15 10.84
C PRO A 256 -2.18 -13.98 9.33
N HIS A 257 -1.37 -14.76 8.61
CA HIS A 257 -1.34 -14.72 7.16
C HIS A 257 -2.59 -15.39 6.60
N GLU A 258 -3.44 -14.60 5.94
CA GLU A 258 -4.63 -15.06 5.22
C GLU A 258 -4.42 -14.86 3.72
N PRO A 259 -4.09 -15.91 2.94
CA PRO A 259 -3.90 -15.80 1.50
C PRO A 259 -5.13 -15.17 0.84
N PHE A 260 -4.90 -14.16 0.01
CA PHE A 260 -5.95 -13.49 -0.72
C PHE A 260 -5.43 -13.01 -2.08
N ARG A 261 -6.30 -13.08 -3.09
CA ARG A 261 -6.09 -12.51 -4.41
C ARG A 261 -7.43 -11.98 -4.90
N LEU A 262 -7.41 -11.09 -5.90
CA LEU A 262 -8.65 -10.78 -6.60
C LEU A 262 -9.18 -12.03 -7.30
N PRO A 263 -10.51 -12.24 -7.35
CA PRO A 263 -11.09 -13.34 -8.11
C PRO A 263 -10.62 -13.32 -9.58
N PRO A 264 -10.40 -14.49 -10.20
CA PRO A 264 -9.93 -14.55 -11.58
C PRO A 264 -10.76 -13.70 -12.54
N GLY A 265 -10.09 -12.88 -13.36
CA GLY A 265 -10.76 -12.00 -14.32
C GLY A 265 -11.32 -10.69 -13.72
N VAL A 266 -11.28 -10.47 -12.42
CA VAL A 266 -11.51 -9.14 -11.83
C VAL A 266 -10.23 -8.32 -11.94
N LYS A 267 -10.32 -7.13 -12.53
CA LYS A 267 -9.21 -6.22 -12.83
C LYS A 267 -9.32 -4.93 -12.05
N LEU A 268 -8.19 -4.40 -11.59
CA LEU A 268 -8.11 -3.10 -10.93
C LEU A 268 -7.79 -1.99 -11.94
N VAL A 269 -8.55 -0.89 -11.89
CA VAL A 269 -8.26 0.37 -12.57
C VAL A 269 -8.21 1.48 -11.53
N LEU A 270 -7.22 2.38 -11.62
CA LEU A 270 -7.06 3.53 -10.72
C LEU A 270 -7.07 4.84 -11.49
N GLY A 271 -7.66 5.87 -10.90
CA GLY A 271 -7.71 7.22 -11.43
C GLY A 271 -7.21 8.23 -10.42
N ASP A 272 -6.26 9.06 -10.81
CA ASP A 272 -5.81 10.26 -10.09
C ASP A 272 -6.75 11.43 -10.43
N VAL A 273 -7.39 12.01 -9.41
CA VAL A 273 -8.39 13.08 -9.56
C VAL A 273 -7.85 14.50 -9.30
N HIS A 274 -6.56 14.64 -8.98
CA HIS A 274 -5.80 15.90 -8.91
C HIS A 274 -6.57 17.16 -8.43
N GLN A 275 -7.27 17.09 -7.29
CA GLN A 275 -7.94 18.26 -6.66
C GLN A 275 -7.36 18.64 -5.29
N GLY A 276 -6.05 18.43 -5.11
CA GLY A 276 -5.35 18.77 -3.87
C GLY A 276 -5.46 17.66 -2.83
N GLY A 277 -4.31 17.21 -2.31
CA GLY A 277 -4.24 16.11 -1.36
C GLY A 277 -5.12 16.36 -0.13
N SER A 278 -6.01 15.42 0.16
CA SER A 278 -6.78 15.45 1.40
C SER A 278 -5.85 15.19 2.59
N SER A 279 -5.92 16.01 3.64
CA SER A 279 -5.11 15.77 4.84
C SER A 279 -5.69 14.60 5.65
N THR A 280 -5.29 13.39 5.27
CA THR A 280 -5.72 12.12 5.88
C THR A 280 -5.72 12.11 7.42
N PRO A 281 -4.74 12.71 8.14
CA PRO A 281 -4.73 12.71 9.61
C PRO A 281 -5.96 13.37 10.24
N GLY A 282 -6.45 14.48 9.68
CA GLY A 282 -7.61 15.20 10.21
C GLY A 282 -8.90 14.40 10.06
N MET A 283 -9.03 13.67 8.95
CA MET A 283 -10.18 12.80 8.68
C MET A 283 -10.24 11.63 9.67
N VAL A 284 -9.12 10.96 9.93
CA VAL A 284 -9.07 9.83 10.88
C VAL A 284 -9.46 10.28 12.29
N ALA A 285 -8.95 11.43 12.75
CA ALA A 285 -9.28 11.94 14.07
C ALA A 285 -10.80 12.21 14.23
N LYS A 286 -11.43 12.83 13.22
CA LYS A 286 -12.87 13.09 13.21
C LYS A 286 -13.71 11.81 13.20
N VAL A 287 -13.39 10.84 12.34
CA VAL A 287 -14.09 9.55 12.29
C VAL A 287 -13.96 8.82 13.63
N MET A 288 -12.78 8.83 14.26
CA MET A 288 -12.60 8.21 15.58
C MET A 288 -13.35 8.93 16.70
N ALA A 289 -13.50 10.26 16.62
CA ALA A 289 -14.30 11.04 17.55
C ALA A 289 -15.80 10.73 17.39
N TRP A 290 -16.31 10.70 16.16
CA TRP A 290 -17.68 10.28 15.85
C TRP A 290 -17.95 8.84 16.31
N ARG A 291 -17.04 7.91 16.06
CA ARG A 291 -17.20 6.52 16.52
C ARG A 291 -17.40 6.45 18.03
N LYS A 292 -16.62 7.21 18.80
CA LYS A 292 -16.76 7.27 20.27
C LYS A 292 -18.12 7.80 20.70
N SER A 293 -18.76 8.71 19.94
CA SER A 293 -20.08 9.24 20.30
C SER A 293 -21.22 8.26 20.01
N VAL A 294 -21.01 7.25 19.16
CA VAL A 294 -22.03 6.25 18.79
C VAL A 294 -21.74 4.85 19.34
N VAL A 295 -20.69 4.67 20.15
CA VAL A 295 -20.22 3.34 20.62
C VAL A 295 -21.30 2.57 21.39
N ASP A 296 -22.13 3.26 22.16
CA ASP A 296 -23.22 2.66 22.94
C ASP A 296 -24.51 2.49 22.14
N THR A 297 -24.57 2.96 20.89
CA THR A 297 -25.72 2.79 20.00
C THR A 297 -25.62 1.42 19.32
N PRO A 298 -26.54 0.48 19.60
CA PRO A 298 -26.56 -0.81 18.93
C PRO A 298 -26.74 -0.61 17.43
N ASP A 299 -26.05 -1.43 16.65
CA ASP A 299 -26.17 -1.46 15.19
C ASP A 299 -25.91 -0.12 14.48
N ASN A 300 -25.02 0.71 15.05
CA ASN A 300 -24.56 1.94 14.40
C ASN A 300 -23.86 1.65 13.05
N LEU A 301 -23.62 2.71 12.25
CA LEU A 301 -23.01 2.59 10.92
C LEU A 301 -21.63 1.91 10.95
N TRP A 302 -20.86 2.06 12.04
CA TRP A 302 -19.56 1.40 12.19
C TRP A 302 -19.71 -0.13 12.23
N GLU A 303 -20.64 -0.62 13.04
CA GLU A 303 -20.91 -2.06 13.19
C GLU A 303 -21.53 -2.65 11.92
N GLN A 304 -22.42 -1.91 11.27
CA GLN A 304 -22.99 -2.31 9.98
C GLN A 304 -21.89 -2.44 8.91
N LEU A 305 -20.98 -1.46 8.81
CA LEU A 305 -19.85 -1.49 7.88
C LEU A 305 -18.89 -2.63 8.20
N ARG A 306 -18.58 -2.86 9.48
CA ARG A 306 -17.73 -3.98 9.93
C ARG A 306 -18.28 -5.33 9.44
N ARG A 307 -19.57 -5.60 9.66
CA ARG A 307 -20.21 -6.84 9.19
C ARG A 307 -20.29 -6.92 7.67
N SER A 308 -20.53 -5.79 7.01
CA SER A 308 -20.53 -5.72 5.54
C SER A 308 -19.16 -6.07 4.96
N ASN A 309 -18.06 -5.61 5.56
CA ASN A 309 -16.71 -5.95 5.13
C ASN A 309 -16.43 -7.46 5.23
N GLU A 310 -16.80 -8.10 6.34
CA GLU A 310 -16.65 -9.56 6.52
C GLU A 310 -17.49 -10.35 5.50
N THR A 311 -18.71 -9.86 5.23
CA THR A 311 -19.60 -10.47 4.22
C THR A 311 -19.00 -10.36 2.82
N TYR A 312 -18.42 -9.20 2.48
CA TYR A 312 -17.82 -8.99 1.17
C TYR A 312 -16.58 -9.89 0.95
N ILE A 313 -15.72 -10.03 1.95
CA ILE A 313 -14.57 -10.97 1.88
C ILE A 313 -15.05 -12.40 1.67
N THR A 314 -16.10 -12.81 2.39
CA THR A 314 -16.71 -14.13 2.22
C THR A 314 -17.24 -14.32 0.79
N ALA A 315 -17.89 -13.30 0.22
CA ALA A 315 -18.40 -13.35 -1.14
C ALA A 315 -17.27 -13.44 -2.19
N LEU A 316 -16.17 -12.69 -2.02
CA LEU A 316 -14.99 -12.80 -2.90
C LEU A 316 -14.32 -14.17 -2.79
N ARG A 317 -14.20 -14.73 -1.57
CA ARG A 317 -13.69 -16.09 -1.36
C ARG A 317 -14.57 -17.14 -2.03
N ARG A 318 -15.89 -16.98 -1.97
CA ARG A 318 -16.81 -17.83 -2.71
C ARG A 318 -16.58 -17.73 -4.22
N MET A 319 -16.45 -16.52 -4.78
CA MET A 319 -16.13 -16.36 -6.20
C MET A 319 -14.84 -17.08 -6.61
N MET A 320 -13.79 -17.01 -5.79
CA MET A 320 -12.55 -17.75 -6.05
C MET A 320 -12.78 -19.27 -6.04
N SER A 321 -13.57 -19.76 -5.08
CA SER A 321 -13.93 -21.18 -5.01
C SER A 321 -14.71 -21.64 -6.24
N GLU A 322 -15.72 -20.87 -6.68
CA GLU A 322 -16.52 -21.19 -7.88
C GLU A 322 -15.65 -21.17 -9.15
N ALA A 323 -14.70 -20.23 -9.25
CA ALA A 323 -13.76 -20.17 -10.38
C ALA A 323 -12.83 -21.40 -10.45
N GLU A 324 -12.50 -21.99 -9.30
CA GLU A 324 -11.67 -23.20 -9.21
C GLU A 324 -12.48 -24.47 -9.45
N SER A 325 -13.71 -24.56 -8.93
CA SER A 325 -14.56 -25.75 -9.07
C SER A 325 -15.27 -25.85 -10.42
N GLU A 326 -15.73 -24.72 -10.96
CA GLU A 326 -16.58 -24.65 -12.16
C GLU A 326 -16.00 -23.67 -13.21
N PRO A 327 -14.75 -23.85 -13.67
CA PRO A 327 -14.02 -22.84 -14.45
C PRO A 327 -14.72 -22.46 -15.78
N VAL A 328 -15.40 -23.42 -16.43
CA VAL A 328 -16.12 -23.17 -17.69
C VAL A 328 -17.38 -22.32 -17.46
N ALA A 329 -18.17 -22.67 -16.44
CA ALA A 329 -19.36 -21.90 -16.07
C ALA A 329 -18.97 -20.50 -15.58
N TYR A 330 -17.93 -20.40 -14.75
CA TYR A 330 -17.39 -19.12 -14.29
C TYR A 330 -16.94 -18.22 -15.45
N ALA A 331 -16.20 -18.75 -16.42
CA ALA A 331 -15.79 -18.00 -17.60
C ALA A 331 -16.98 -17.59 -18.50
N ALA A 332 -18.05 -18.39 -18.56
CA ALA A 332 -19.27 -18.02 -19.26
C ALA A 332 -20.01 -16.88 -18.54
N ALA A 333 -20.20 -17.00 -17.23
CA ALA A 333 -20.82 -15.97 -16.39
C ALA A 333 -20.04 -14.64 -16.45
N MET A 334 -18.70 -14.67 -16.39
CA MET A 334 -17.88 -13.47 -16.52
C MET A 334 -18.11 -12.77 -17.87
N ARG A 335 -18.13 -13.51 -18.99
CA ARG A 335 -18.39 -12.96 -20.33
C ARG A 335 -19.79 -12.38 -20.46
N GLU A 336 -20.80 -13.01 -19.85
CA GLU A 336 -22.15 -12.47 -19.82
C GLU A 336 -22.19 -11.13 -19.06
N LEU A 337 -21.65 -11.12 -17.85
CA LEU A 337 -21.72 -9.98 -16.93
C LEU A 337 -20.88 -8.78 -17.40
N GLN A 338 -19.85 -9.00 -18.22
CA GLN A 338 -19.10 -7.94 -18.91
C GLN A 338 -20.00 -7.00 -19.73
N THR A 339 -21.14 -7.50 -20.22
CA THR A 339 -22.07 -6.72 -21.05
C THR A 339 -23.18 -6.03 -20.25
N LYS A 340 -23.28 -6.32 -18.94
CA LYS A 340 -24.35 -5.80 -18.08
C LYS A 340 -23.90 -4.53 -17.40
N SER A 341 -24.72 -3.50 -17.43
CA SER A 341 -24.53 -2.29 -16.62
C SER A 341 -25.10 -2.48 -15.21
N GLN A 342 -24.61 -1.67 -14.25
CA GLN A 342 -25.13 -1.65 -12.88
C GLN A 342 -25.20 -3.05 -12.26
N LEU A 343 -24.09 -3.81 -12.28
CA LEU A 343 -24.03 -5.18 -11.75
C LEU A 343 -24.71 -5.37 -10.39
N PRO A 344 -24.58 -4.47 -9.40
CA PRO A 344 -25.24 -4.62 -8.10
C PRO A 344 -26.78 -4.73 -8.17
N THR A 345 -27.44 -4.22 -9.22
CA THR A 345 -28.90 -4.26 -9.35
C THR A 345 -29.39 -5.48 -10.16
N GLN A 346 -28.48 -6.24 -10.75
CA GLN A 346 -28.80 -7.41 -11.55
C GLN A 346 -29.20 -8.61 -10.68
N GLN A 347 -29.82 -9.60 -11.31
CA GLN A 347 -30.10 -10.93 -10.76
C GLN A 347 -29.91 -11.97 -11.87
N SER A 348 -29.54 -13.19 -11.49
CA SER A 348 -29.44 -14.32 -12.42
C SER A 348 -29.95 -15.60 -11.77
N ASP A 349 -30.59 -16.45 -12.57
CA ASP A 349 -30.94 -17.82 -12.19
C ASP A 349 -29.73 -18.76 -12.26
N ASP A 350 -28.66 -18.36 -12.97
CA ASP A 350 -27.39 -19.08 -12.96
C ASP A 350 -26.65 -18.82 -11.64
N ALA A 351 -26.34 -19.90 -10.91
CA ALA A 351 -25.77 -19.81 -9.58
C ALA A 351 -24.38 -19.14 -9.57
N VAL A 352 -23.58 -19.33 -10.61
CA VAL A 352 -22.21 -18.78 -10.70
C VAL A 352 -22.26 -17.29 -11.02
N ALA A 353 -23.10 -16.88 -11.98
CA ALA A 353 -23.37 -15.48 -12.27
C ALA A 353 -23.96 -14.77 -11.06
N GLN A 354 -24.91 -15.41 -10.36
CA GLN A 354 -25.49 -14.86 -9.14
C GLN A 354 -24.46 -14.73 -8.00
N CYS A 355 -23.47 -15.63 -7.92
CA CYS A 355 -22.36 -15.50 -6.98
C CYS A 355 -21.53 -14.23 -7.26
N ILE A 356 -21.20 -13.94 -8.53
CA ILE A 356 -20.45 -12.74 -8.93
C ILE A 356 -21.27 -11.48 -8.62
N ILE A 357 -22.56 -11.46 -9.01
CA ILE A 357 -23.49 -10.36 -8.71
C ILE A 357 -23.57 -10.11 -7.19
N SER A 358 -23.69 -11.16 -6.37
CA SER A 358 -23.80 -11.04 -4.91
C SER A 358 -22.56 -10.37 -4.28
N ALA A 359 -21.38 -10.65 -4.81
CA ALA A 359 -20.16 -9.99 -4.34
C ALA A 359 -20.12 -8.51 -4.76
N SER A 360 -20.56 -8.18 -5.98
CA SER A 360 -20.72 -6.79 -6.43
C SER A 360 -21.72 -6.01 -5.57
N GLN A 361 -22.83 -6.64 -5.17
CA GLN A 361 -23.80 -6.09 -4.20
C GLN A 361 -23.16 -5.80 -2.84
N CYS A 362 -22.34 -6.72 -2.33
CA CYS A 362 -21.59 -6.50 -1.09
C CYS A 362 -20.63 -5.31 -1.22
N ALA A 363 -19.93 -5.18 -2.35
CA ALA A 363 -19.04 -4.05 -2.61
C ALA A 363 -19.80 -2.72 -2.62
N ALA A 364 -20.93 -2.64 -3.32
CA ALA A 364 -21.79 -1.46 -3.37
C ALA A 364 -22.32 -1.07 -1.99
N ARG A 365 -22.71 -2.06 -1.16
CA ARG A 365 -23.14 -1.84 0.23
C ARG A 365 -22.00 -1.30 1.09
N CYS A 366 -20.78 -1.83 0.96
CA CYS A 366 -19.62 -1.32 1.70
C CYS A 366 -19.32 0.14 1.35
N ARG A 367 -19.36 0.50 0.06
CA ARG A 367 -19.20 1.90 -0.38
C ARG A 367 -20.27 2.82 0.22
N ALA A 368 -21.54 2.42 0.15
CA ALA A 368 -22.64 3.21 0.69
C ALA A 368 -22.49 3.45 2.20
N LEU A 369 -22.23 2.39 2.98
CA LEU A 369 -22.02 2.50 4.42
C LEU A 369 -20.79 3.36 4.78
N LEU A 370 -19.71 3.26 4.01
CA LEU A 370 -18.51 4.08 4.22
C LEU A 370 -18.79 5.57 3.94
N ARG A 371 -19.55 5.89 2.88
CA ARG A 371 -20.00 7.25 2.58
C ARG A 371 -20.90 7.80 3.68
N ASP A 372 -21.90 7.02 4.09
CA ASP A 372 -22.86 7.43 5.12
C ASP A 372 -22.17 7.64 6.48
N MET A 373 -21.18 6.80 6.80
CA MET A 373 -20.29 7.01 7.95
C MET A 373 -19.50 8.33 7.83
N GLY A 374 -19.02 8.67 6.63
CA GLY A 374 -18.35 9.95 6.37
C GLY A 374 -19.26 11.14 6.62
N VAL A 375 -20.49 11.10 6.12
CA VAL A 375 -21.51 12.13 6.37
C VAL A 375 -21.78 12.28 7.86
N ALA A 376 -22.01 11.16 8.56
CA ALA A 376 -22.28 11.17 9.99
C ALA A 376 -21.11 11.70 10.83
N ALA A 377 -19.87 11.46 10.37
CA ALA A 377 -18.65 11.96 11.01
C ALA A 377 -18.23 13.38 10.56
N GLU A 378 -19.00 14.02 9.68
CA GLU A 378 -18.67 15.32 9.07
C GLU A 378 -17.29 15.31 8.38
N VAL A 379 -17.03 14.22 7.66
CA VAL A 379 -15.80 13.95 6.90
C VAL A 379 -16.17 13.60 5.46
N LYS A 380 -15.56 14.29 4.49
CA LYS A 380 -15.70 14.00 3.07
C LYS A 380 -14.89 12.75 2.67
N ILE A 381 -15.28 11.57 3.17
CA ILE A 381 -14.67 10.29 2.79
C ILE A 381 -14.89 10.04 1.30
N GLU A 382 -16.14 10.18 0.85
CA GLU A 382 -16.52 10.23 -0.57
C GLU A 382 -17.19 11.59 -0.81
N PRO A 383 -16.45 12.60 -1.31
CA PRO A 383 -17.02 13.90 -1.67
C PRO A 383 -18.15 13.78 -2.71
N ASP A 384 -19.06 14.75 -2.75
CA ASP A 384 -20.19 14.76 -3.70
C ASP A 384 -19.71 14.73 -5.16
N GLU A 385 -18.61 15.43 -5.46
CA GLU A 385 -18.04 15.46 -6.80
C GLU A 385 -17.55 14.07 -7.22
N LEU A 386 -16.87 13.35 -6.30
CA LEU A 386 -16.44 11.97 -6.55
C LEU A 386 -17.61 10.99 -6.55
N SER A 387 -18.67 11.26 -5.78
CA SER A 387 -19.88 10.44 -5.79
C SER A 387 -20.50 10.41 -7.20
N GLY A 388 -20.55 11.55 -7.89
CA GLY A 388 -20.98 11.64 -9.29
C GLY A 388 -20.13 10.78 -10.22
N LEU A 389 -18.80 10.99 -10.21
CA LEU A 389 -17.85 10.21 -11.02
C LEU A 389 -17.98 8.70 -10.77
N LEU A 390 -18.03 8.28 -9.51
CA LEU A 390 -18.11 6.87 -9.13
C LEU A 390 -19.46 6.27 -9.53
N ASN A 391 -20.56 7.01 -9.42
CA ASN A 391 -21.88 6.53 -9.87
C ASN A 391 -21.94 6.35 -11.38
N ASP A 392 -21.41 7.31 -12.14
CA ASP A 392 -21.35 7.21 -13.60
C ASP A 392 -20.43 6.06 -14.04
N THR A 393 -19.29 5.89 -13.35
CA THR A 393 -18.37 4.77 -13.58
C THR A 393 -19.05 3.43 -13.29
N ALA A 394 -19.77 3.31 -12.17
CA ALA A 394 -20.50 2.10 -11.79
C ALA A 394 -21.65 1.73 -12.76
N ALA A 395 -22.13 2.69 -13.55
CA ALA A 395 -23.15 2.46 -14.57
C ALA A 395 -22.57 1.84 -15.85
N LEU A 396 -21.26 1.82 -16.05
CA LEU A 396 -20.64 1.23 -17.23
C LEU A 396 -20.77 -0.31 -17.23
N PRO A 397 -20.87 -0.94 -18.42
CA PRO A 397 -20.90 -2.39 -18.53
C PRO A 397 -19.68 -3.07 -17.91
N GLY A 398 -19.92 -4.13 -17.14
CA GLY A 398 -18.87 -4.96 -16.55
C GLY A 398 -18.11 -4.31 -15.39
N VAL A 399 -18.54 -3.15 -14.90
CA VAL A 399 -17.99 -2.57 -13.66
C VAL A 399 -18.54 -3.31 -12.45
N PHE A 400 -17.65 -3.93 -11.70
CA PHE A 400 -17.94 -4.79 -10.56
C PHE A 400 -18.03 -4.02 -9.24
N ALA A 401 -17.11 -3.08 -9.02
CA ALA A 401 -17.11 -2.22 -7.83
C ALA A 401 -16.39 -0.90 -8.13
N VAL A 402 -16.69 0.13 -7.36
CA VAL A 402 -16.00 1.42 -7.42
C VAL A 402 -15.84 1.97 -6.00
N GLY A 403 -14.91 2.90 -5.80
CA GLY A 403 -14.82 3.66 -4.56
C GLY A 403 -13.61 4.58 -4.50
N CYS A 404 -13.48 5.29 -3.38
CA CYS A 404 -12.24 6.01 -3.05
C CYS A 404 -11.32 5.07 -2.25
N PRO A 405 -10.05 4.91 -2.62
CA PRO A 405 -9.13 4.03 -1.89
C PRO A 405 -8.67 4.66 -0.57
N GLY A 406 -8.27 3.83 0.39
CA GLY A 406 -7.65 4.29 1.63
C GLY A 406 -8.61 5.05 2.55
N ALA A 407 -8.25 6.30 2.88
CA ALA A 407 -9.08 7.19 3.67
C ALA A 407 -10.13 7.94 2.82
N GLY A 408 -10.06 7.84 1.49
CA GLY A 408 -10.89 8.64 0.60
C GLY A 408 -10.45 10.10 0.56
N GLY A 409 -11.39 11.02 0.29
CA GLY A 409 -11.09 12.41 -0.04
C GLY A 409 -10.84 12.60 -1.53
N TYR A 410 -10.04 13.61 -1.91
CA TYR A 410 -9.80 14.03 -3.30
C TYR A 410 -8.50 13.45 -3.89
N ASP A 411 -8.04 12.30 -3.37
CA ASP A 411 -6.74 11.74 -3.73
C ASP A 411 -6.83 10.90 -5.01
N ALA A 412 -7.71 9.89 -5.02
CA ALA A 412 -7.84 8.94 -6.13
C ALA A 412 -9.22 8.26 -6.11
N VAL A 413 -9.53 7.56 -7.20
CA VAL A 413 -10.65 6.63 -7.31
C VAL A 413 -10.17 5.28 -7.82
N PHE A 414 -10.90 4.22 -7.51
CA PHE A 414 -10.69 2.89 -8.09
C PHE A 414 -11.96 2.35 -8.73
N ALA A 415 -11.78 1.47 -9.71
CA ALA A 415 -12.79 0.59 -10.22
C ALA A 415 -12.24 -0.85 -10.22
N LEU A 416 -13.07 -1.80 -9.81
CA LEU A 416 -12.90 -3.21 -10.13
C LEU A 416 -13.82 -3.53 -11.29
N VAL A 417 -13.30 -4.20 -12.31
CA VAL A 417 -14.03 -4.50 -13.55
C VAL A 417 -13.83 -5.94 -13.98
N LEU A 418 -14.74 -6.46 -14.79
CA LEU A 418 -14.64 -7.82 -15.30
C LEU A 418 -13.84 -7.81 -16.62
N GLY A 419 -12.57 -8.17 -16.57
CA GLY A 419 -11.68 -8.31 -17.73
C GLY A 419 -11.12 -7.02 -18.32
N ASP A 420 -10.17 -7.17 -19.25
CA ASP A 420 -9.34 -6.07 -19.75
C ASP A 420 -10.09 -5.10 -20.67
N ASP A 421 -11.09 -5.57 -21.42
CA ASP A 421 -11.91 -4.70 -22.28
C ASP A 421 -12.73 -3.70 -21.45
N CYS A 422 -13.32 -4.16 -20.34
CA CYS A 422 -14.01 -3.28 -19.38
C CYS A 422 -13.02 -2.31 -18.70
N ALA A 423 -11.78 -2.74 -18.44
CA ALA A 423 -10.74 -1.86 -17.90
C ALA A 423 -10.40 -0.73 -18.87
N ALA A 424 -10.17 -1.06 -20.15
CA ALA A 424 -9.92 -0.08 -21.19
C ALA A 424 -11.10 0.87 -21.39
N ALA A 425 -12.34 0.37 -21.26
CA ALA A 425 -13.54 1.20 -21.33
C ALA A 425 -13.62 2.22 -20.19
N VAL A 426 -13.30 1.81 -18.95
CA VAL A 426 -13.24 2.71 -17.79
C VAL A 426 -12.11 3.73 -17.94
N GLU A 427 -10.92 3.33 -18.37
CA GLU A 427 -9.80 4.25 -18.64
C GLU A 427 -10.21 5.34 -19.63
N LYS A 428 -10.78 4.94 -20.77
CA LYS A 428 -11.28 5.86 -21.80
C LYS A 428 -12.40 6.75 -21.27
N PHE A 429 -13.29 6.21 -20.44
CA PHE A 429 -14.37 6.99 -19.84
C PHE A 429 -13.81 8.09 -18.93
N TRP A 430 -12.84 7.77 -18.07
CA TRP A 430 -12.19 8.72 -17.17
C TRP A 430 -11.40 9.79 -17.91
N GLU A 431 -10.65 9.45 -18.97
CA GLU A 431 -9.95 10.43 -19.82
C GLU A 431 -10.90 11.48 -20.42
N ASN A 432 -12.14 11.07 -20.71
CA ASN A 432 -13.15 11.92 -21.34
C ASN A 432 -14.19 12.46 -20.35
N TYR A 433 -13.99 12.27 -19.05
CA TYR A 433 -14.95 12.71 -18.04
C TYR A 433 -14.95 14.23 -17.93
N LYS A 434 -16.12 14.85 -18.09
CA LYS A 434 -16.23 16.31 -18.25
C LYS A 434 -16.39 17.08 -16.94
N ALA A 435 -16.94 16.45 -15.91
CA ALA A 435 -17.23 17.14 -14.65
C ALA A 435 -15.96 17.39 -13.82
N MET A 436 -14.88 16.64 -14.05
CA MET A 436 -13.57 16.84 -13.44
C MET A 436 -12.46 16.15 -14.23
N SER A 437 -11.21 16.56 -14.01
CA SER A 437 -10.05 15.91 -14.62
C SER A 437 -9.68 14.62 -13.89
N VAL A 438 -9.87 13.48 -14.54
CA VAL A 438 -9.43 12.17 -14.06
C VAL A 438 -8.32 11.66 -14.97
N CYS A 439 -7.19 11.30 -14.40
CA CYS A 439 -6.07 10.70 -15.11
C CYS A 439 -5.98 9.23 -14.71
N PRO A 440 -6.30 8.28 -15.58
CA PRO A 440 -6.09 6.88 -15.26
C PRO A 440 -4.60 6.60 -15.04
N LEU A 441 -4.29 5.80 -14.03
CA LEU A 441 -2.94 5.31 -13.76
C LEU A 441 -2.69 4.02 -14.54
N THR A 442 -1.43 3.76 -14.88
CA THR A 442 -1.09 2.56 -15.68
C THR A 442 -0.95 1.29 -14.83
N VAL A 443 -1.08 1.44 -13.51
CA VAL A 443 -0.99 0.33 -12.56
C VAL A 443 -2.10 -0.70 -12.74
N ARG A 444 -1.75 -1.93 -12.39
CA ARG A 444 -2.62 -3.10 -12.35
C ARG A 444 -2.40 -3.88 -11.07
N GLU A 445 -3.38 -4.70 -10.72
CA GLU A 445 -3.23 -5.65 -9.63
C GLU A 445 -2.05 -6.58 -9.87
N ASP A 446 -1.24 -6.80 -8.83
CA ASP A 446 -0.19 -7.80 -8.79
C ASP A 446 -0.24 -8.46 -7.40
N PRO A 447 -0.53 -9.77 -7.31
CA PRO A 447 -0.59 -10.45 -6.02
C PRO A 447 0.80 -10.59 -5.37
N SER A 448 1.90 -10.35 -6.10
CA SER A 448 3.26 -10.62 -5.65
C SER A 448 3.74 -9.60 -4.61
N GLY A 449 4.17 -10.09 -3.45
CA GLY A 449 4.83 -9.30 -2.41
C GLY A 449 6.28 -8.93 -2.74
N LEU A 450 7.10 -8.81 -1.70
CA LEU A 450 8.52 -8.50 -1.78
C LEU A 450 9.29 -9.51 -2.65
N VAL A 451 10.19 -8.99 -3.49
CA VAL A 451 11.11 -9.79 -4.30
C VAL A 451 12.53 -9.39 -3.93
N VAL A 452 13.35 -10.36 -3.52
CA VAL A 452 14.78 -10.17 -3.24
C VAL A 452 15.59 -10.99 -4.24
N LYS A 453 16.57 -10.37 -4.87
CA LYS A 453 17.50 -11.02 -5.80
C LYS A 453 18.93 -10.89 -5.28
N ALA A 454 19.62 -12.02 -5.24
CA ALA A 454 21.05 -12.05 -5.01
C ALA A 454 21.79 -11.23 -6.09
N PRO A 455 23.02 -10.74 -5.82
CA PRO A 455 23.83 -10.11 -6.86
C PRO A 455 23.95 -11.04 -8.06
N GLN A 456 23.68 -10.54 -9.26
CA GLN A 456 24.08 -11.26 -10.47
C GLN A 456 25.62 -11.24 -10.49
N LEU A 457 26.23 -12.41 -10.34
CA LEU A 457 27.64 -12.60 -10.67
C LEU A 457 27.74 -12.32 -12.18
N LEU A 458 28.27 -11.15 -12.54
CA LEU A 458 28.62 -10.82 -13.93
C LEU A 458 29.83 -11.64 -14.37
#